data_AF-A0A354X2Z1-F1
#
_entry.id   AF-A0A354X2Z1-F1
#
_cell.length_a   1.000
_cell.length_b   1.000
_cell.length_c   1.000
_cell.angle_alpha   90.00
_cell.angle_beta   90.00
_cell.angle_gamma   90.00
#
_symmetry.space_group_name_H-M   'P 1'
#
loop_
_entity.id
_entity.type
_entity.pdbx_description
1 polymer ?
#
loop_
_entity_poly.entity_id
_entity_poly.type
_entity_poly.pdbx_seq_one_letter_code
_entity_poly.pdbx_strand_id
1 'polypeptide(L)'
;MLQLNAQEVNSDLWTATDALGRKIRDFKDAGKEKEKYVAMFYWTWHQGDDDTTTTVKNITEIVRKHPSAMKDYNHPAWGKQKPGFFFWEQPLLGYYKTTDPWVLRKHA
;
A
#
# COMPACT_ATOMS: atom_id res chain seq x y z
N MET A 1 -10.27 -28.98 -16.46
CA MET A 1 -9.72 -27.68 -16.04
C MET A 1 -10.82 -26.99 -15.26
N LEU A 2 -10.69 -26.85 -13.93
CA LEU A 2 -11.75 -26.22 -13.12
C LEU A 2 -11.71 -24.71 -13.35
N GLN A 3 -12.79 -24.16 -13.90
CA GLN A 3 -13.01 -22.72 -14.00
C GLN A 3 -13.30 -22.21 -12.59
N LEU A 4 -12.32 -21.55 -11.98
CA LEU A 4 -12.55 -20.75 -10.77
C LEU A 4 -13.29 -19.49 -11.21
N ASN A 5 -14.61 -19.46 -10.99
CA ASN A 5 -15.37 -18.23 -11.13
C ASN A 5 -14.88 -17.24 -10.06
N ALA A 6 -14.49 -16.04 -10.49
CA ALA A 6 -14.22 -14.95 -9.56
C ALA A 6 -15.50 -14.64 -8.77
N GLN A 7 -15.36 -14.25 -7.51
CA GLN A 7 -16.49 -13.84 -6.70
C GLN A 7 -17.12 -12.58 -7.32
N GLU A 8 -18.42 -12.62 -7.58
CA GLU A 8 -19.15 -11.44 -8.04
C GLU A 8 -19.20 -10.42 -6.89
N VAL A 9 -18.71 -9.21 -7.14
CA VAL A 9 -18.70 -8.12 -6.17
C VAL A 9 -19.60 -6.98 -6.65
N ASN A 10 -20.41 -6.43 -5.76
CA ASN A 10 -21.24 -5.26 -6.03
C ASN A 10 -20.76 -4.08 -5.16
N SER A 11 -20.20 -3.05 -5.80
CA SER A 11 -19.69 -1.85 -5.12
C SER A 11 -20.77 -1.02 -4.43
N ASP A 12 -22.03 -1.15 -4.85
CA ASP A 12 -23.16 -0.43 -4.26
C ASP A 12 -23.44 -0.89 -2.82
N LEU A 13 -22.97 -2.08 -2.45
CA LEU A 13 -23.09 -2.65 -1.11
C LEU A 13 -21.86 -2.34 -0.23
N TRP A 14 -20.84 -1.68 -0.78
CA TRP A 14 -19.65 -1.37 -0.01
C TRP A 14 -19.98 -0.27 1.00
N THR A 15 -19.55 -0.48 2.24
CA THR A 15 -19.57 0.53 3.28
C THR A 15 -18.18 0.65 3.87
N ALA A 16 -17.73 1.87 4.12
CA ALA A 16 -16.43 2.11 4.73
C ALA A 16 -16.51 3.29 5.70
N THR A 17 -15.82 3.11 6.83
CA THR A 17 -15.57 4.15 7.83
C THR A 17 -14.08 4.18 8.08
N ASP A 18 -13.45 5.35 8.01
CA ASP A 18 -12.03 5.46 8.31
C ASP A 18 -11.75 5.61 9.81
N ALA A 19 -10.47 5.64 10.17
CA ALA A 19 -10.02 5.73 11.56
C ALA A 19 -10.45 7.02 12.29
N LEU A 20 -10.89 8.06 11.57
CA LEU A 20 -11.43 9.30 12.14
C LEU A 20 -12.97 9.27 12.25
N GLY A 21 -13.61 8.15 11.92
CA GLY A 21 -15.06 8.00 11.95
C GLY A 21 -15.78 8.59 10.74
N ARG A 22 -15.06 9.00 9.68
CA ARG A 22 -15.69 9.52 8.46
C ARG A 22 -16.22 8.35 7.65
N LYS A 23 -17.47 8.46 7.20
CA LYS A 23 -18.15 7.46 6.38
C LYS A 23 -18.08 7.85 4.91
N ILE A 24 -18.08 6.85 4.02
CA ILE A 24 -18.35 7.10 2.61
C ILE A 24 -19.74 7.74 2.45
N ARG A 25 -19.92 8.53 1.39
CA ARG A 25 -21.18 9.24 1.16
C ARG A 25 -22.25 8.29 0.64
N ASP A 26 -23.45 8.40 1.21
CA ASP A 26 -24.63 7.70 0.73
C ASP A 26 -25.22 8.39 -0.51
N PHE A 27 -26.13 7.72 -1.21
CA PHE A 27 -26.81 8.26 -2.39
C PHE A 27 -27.46 9.64 -2.15
N LYS A 28 -28.02 9.88 -0.95
CA LYS A 28 -28.62 11.18 -0.58
C LYS A 28 -27.62 12.35 -0.67
N ASP A 29 -26.34 12.09 -0.44
CA ASP A 29 -25.28 13.10 -0.38
C ASP A 29 -24.42 13.12 -1.66
N ALA A 30 -24.27 11.96 -2.32
CA ALA A 30 -23.47 11.81 -3.54
C ALA A 30 -24.28 12.07 -4.82
N GLY A 31 -25.58 11.76 -4.80
CA GLY A 31 -26.47 11.77 -5.96
C GLY A 31 -26.23 10.60 -6.92
N LYS A 32 -26.82 10.69 -8.12
CA LYS A 32 -26.59 9.74 -9.20
C LYS A 32 -25.12 9.76 -9.67
N GLU A 33 -24.66 8.63 -10.20
CA GLU A 33 -23.36 8.51 -10.87
C GLU A 33 -23.14 9.62 -11.90
N LYS A 34 -21.88 10.01 -12.07
CA LYS A 34 -21.46 11.05 -13.00
C LYS A 34 -20.48 10.44 -13.98
N GLU A 35 -20.55 10.87 -15.23
CA GLU A 35 -19.56 10.50 -16.24
C GLU A 35 -18.21 11.12 -15.87
N LYS A 36 -17.34 10.30 -15.27
CA LYS A 36 -16.03 10.71 -14.78
C LYS A 36 -15.01 9.62 -15.07
N TYR A 37 -13.78 10.04 -15.28
CA TYR A 37 -12.62 9.15 -15.31
C TYR A 37 -11.96 9.12 -13.94
N VAL A 38 -11.61 7.92 -13.50
CA VAL A 38 -10.79 7.68 -12.32
C VAL A 38 -9.46 7.12 -12.78
N ALA A 39 -8.37 7.76 -12.37
CA ALA A 39 -7.02 7.26 -12.57
C ALA A 39 -6.38 6.98 -11.21
N MET A 40 -5.62 5.89 -11.12
CA MET A 40 -4.89 5.52 -9.93
C MET A 40 -3.42 5.33 -10.28
N PHE A 41 -2.54 6.01 -9.56
CA PHE A 41 -1.11 5.75 -9.66
C PHE A 41 -0.78 4.45 -8.90
N TYR A 42 -0.09 3.55 -9.58
CA TYR A 42 0.31 2.26 -9.03
C TYR A 42 1.81 2.06 -9.25
N TRP A 43 2.55 1.82 -8.17
CA TRP A 43 4.01 1.67 -8.21
C TRP A 43 4.40 0.21 -8.07
N THR A 44 5.27 -0.23 -8.98
CA THR A 44 5.78 -1.60 -9.03
C THR A 44 7.23 -1.71 -8.57
N TRP A 45 7.81 -0.73 -7.89
CA TRP A 45 9.26 -0.64 -7.64
C TRP A 45 9.86 -1.56 -6.56
N HIS A 46 9.08 -2.26 -5.74
CA HIS A 46 9.59 -3.22 -4.74
C HIS A 46 9.95 -4.57 -5.38
N GLN A 47 10.95 -4.56 -6.29
CA GLN A 47 11.37 -5.71 -7.13
C GLN A 47 12.82 -6.15 -6.91
N GLY A 48 13.44 -5.80 -5.79
CA GLY A 48 14.82 -6.20 -5.51
C GLY A 48 15.00 -7.72 -5.42
N ASP A 49 16.25 -8.17 -5.58
CA ASP A 49 16.65 -9.56 -5.38
C ASP A 49 16.29 -10.04 -3.96
N ASP A 50 16.21 -11.36 -3.77
CA ASP A 50 16.01 -11.99 -2.45
C ASP A 50 17.28 -11.86 -1.60
N ASP A 51 17.60 -10.64 -1.18
CA ASP A 51 18.63 -10.39 -0.18
C ASP A 51 18.08 -10.69 1.21
N THR A 52 18.36 -11.89 1.70
CA THR A 52 18.00 -12.33 3.05
C THR A 52 18.85 -11.68 4.14
N THR A 53 19.89 -10.95 3.77
CA THR A 53 20.77 -10.24 4.73
C THR A 53 20.27 -8.86 5.09
N THR A 54 19.28 -8.34 4.36
CA THR A 54 18.70 -7.02 4.58
C THR A 54 17.35 -7.13 5.28
N THR A 55 17.21 -6.37 6.38
CA THR A 55 15.93 -6.25 7.09
C THR A 55 15.01 -5.26 6.38
N VAL A 56 13.70 -5.51 6.47
CA VAL A 56 12.70 -4.57 5.95
C VAL A 56 12.82 -3.22 6.65
N LYS A 57 12.77 -2.14 5.87
CA LYS A 57 12.84 -0.77 6.38
C LYS A 57 11.48 -0.09 6.27
N ASN A 58 10.86 0.16 7.43
CA ASN A 58 9.63 0.94 7.56
C ASN A 58 9.98 2.38 7.97
N ILE A 59 9.67 3.34 7.10
CA ILE A 59 10.00 4.75 7.32
C ILE A 59 9.31 5.27 8.56
N THR A 60 8.05 4.92 8.78
CA THR A 60 7.28 5.46 9.91
C THR A 60 7.82 4.95 11.24
N GLU A 61 8.22 3.68 11.31
CA GLU A 61 8.91 3.17 12.50
C GLU A 61 10.27 3.84 12.74
N ILE A 62 11.07 4.01 11.67
CA ILE A 62 12.39 4.65 11.76
C ILE A 62 12.23 6.08 12.29
N VAL A 63 11.29 6.85 11.74
CA VAL A 63 11.09 8.26 12.12
C VAL A 63 10.48 8.39 13.51
N ARG A 64 9.59 7.48 13.93
CA ARG A 64 9.08 7.45 15.31
C ARG A 64 10.19 7.18 16.33
N LYS A 65 11.11 6.25 16.03
CA LYS A 65 12.24 5.90 16.91
C LYS A 65 13.38 6.92 16.84
N HIS A 66 13.61 7.50 15.67
CA HIS A 66 14.69 8.44 15.38
C HIS A 66 14.20 9.67 14.59
N PRO A 67 13.49 10.61 15.23
CA PRO A 67 12.95 11.78 14.52
C PRO A 67 14.00 12.65 13.83
N SER A 68 15.25 12.65 14.34
CA SER A 68 16.41 13.33 13.75
C SER A 68 16.75 12.80 12.35
N ALA A 69 16.43 11.55 12.04
CA ALA A 69 16.77 10.91 10.78
C ALA A 69 16.13 11.62 9.57
N MET A 70 14.95 12.25 9.74
CA MET A 70 14.28 13.01 8.68
C MET A 70 15.10 14.20 8.16
N LYS A 71 16.01 14.73 8.97
CA LYS A 71 16.84 15.89 8.63
C LYS A 71 18.26 15.50 8.22
N ASP A 72 18.59 14.21 8.28
CA ASP A 72 19.93 13.71 8.00
C ASP A 72 19.85 12.48 7.09
N TYR A 73 20.15 12.69 5.81
CA TYR A 73 20.24 11.62 4.82
C TYR A 73 21.25 10.54 5.22
N ASN A 74 22.30 10.91 5.97
CA ASN A 74 23.35 10.02 6.42
C ASN A 74 23.09 9.35 7.77
N HIS A 75 21.93 9.61 8.38
CA HIS A 75 21.59 9.03 9.67
C HIS A 75 21.67 7.50 9.63
N PRO A 76 22.34 6.85 10.60
CA PRO A 76 22.57 5.40 10.57
C PRO A 76 21.28 4.58 10.57
N ALA A 77 20.17 5.14 11.08
CA ALA A 77 18.85 4.49 11.07
C ALA A 77 18.31 4.20 9.66
N TRP A 78 18.79 4.89 8.61
CA TRP A 78 18.45 4.58 7.22
C TRP A 78 19.18 3.33 6.69
N GLY A 79 20.19 2.84 7.40
CA GLY A 79 21.07 1.77 6.97
C GLY A 79 22.04 2.18 5.86
N LYS A 80 22.80 1.21 5.35
CA LYS A 80 23.92 1.45 4.42
C LYS A 80 23.50 1.46 2.94
N GLN A 81 22.48 0.68 2.57
CA GLN A 81 21.99 0.61 1.20
C GLN A 81 21.16 1.85 0.86
N LYS A 82 21.71 2.70 -0.01
CA LYS A 82 21.11 3.95 -0.48
C LYS A 82 21.32 4.11 -2.01
N PRO A 83 20.26 4.39 -2.81
CA PRO A 83 18.86 4.36 -2.41
C PRO A 83 18.41 2.95 -2.02
N GLY A 84 17.59 2.83 -0.98
CA GLY A 84 17.10 1.54 -0.48
C GLY A 84 15.62 1.31 -0.81
N PHE A 85 15.16 0.07 -0.65
CA PHE A 85 13.73 -0.24 -0.68
C PHE A 85 13.14 0.02 0.71
N PHE A 86 12.20 0.96 0.78
CA PHE A 86 11.52 1.35 2.01
C PHE A 86 10.02 1.24 1.85
N PHE A 87 9.32 0.97 2.96
CA PHE A 87 7.86 1.00 3.04
C PHE A 87 7.41 2.18 3.90
N TRP A 88 6.31 2.80 3.48
CA TRP A 88 5.57 3.75 4.30
C TRP A 88 4.54 2.97 5.11
N GLU A 89 4.81 2.80 6.41
CA GLU A 89 4.10 1.85 7.28
C GLU A 89 4.14 0.39 6.81
N GLN A 90 3.52 -0.50 7.60
CA GLN A 90 3.31 -1.90 7.21
C GLN A 90 2.06 -2.02 6.31
N PRO A 91 2.19 -2.50 5.06
CA PRO A 91 1.05 -2.75 4.20
C PRO A 91 0.16 -3.89 4.72
N LEU A 92 -1.11 -3.91 4.33
CA LEU A 92 -2.08 -4.94 4.72
C LEU A 92 -1.61 -6.36 4.34
N LEU A 93 -0.98 -6.50 3.17
CA LEU A 93 -0.44 -7.77 2.68
C LEU A 93 1.00 -8.02 3.17
N GLY A 94 1.43 -7.30 4.20
CA GLY A 94 2.81 -7.33 4.70
C GLY A 94 3.78 -6.59 3.79
N TYR A 95 5.07 -6.77 4.04
CA TYR A 95 6.15 -6.16 3.28
C TYR A 95 6.43 -6.93 1.98
N TYR A 96 5.48 -6.82 1.05
CA TYR A 96 5.43 -7.63 -0.17
C TYR A 96 6.42 -7.17 -1.25
N LYS A 97 6.73 -8.10 -2.18
CA LYS A 97 7.34 -7.78 -3.47
C LYS A 97 6.27 -7.51 -4.51
N THR A 98 6.51 -6.52 -5.37
CA THR A 98 5.62 -6.21 -6.50
C THR A 98 5.79 -7.19 -7.67
N THR A 99 6.59 -8.24 -7.49
CA THR A 99 6.70 -9.38 -8.40
C THR A 99 5.90 -10.60 -7.94
N ASP A 100 5.35 -10.60 -6.72
CA ASP A 100 4.56 -11.73 -6.21
C ASP A 100 3.18 -11.78 -6.92
N PRO A 101 2.89 -12.84 -7.71
CA PRO A 101 1.63 -12.94 -8.43
C PRO A 101 0.40 -13.04 -7.52
N TRP A 102 0.55 -13.58 -6.30
CA TRP A 102 -0.54 -13.65 -5.34
C TRP A 102 -0.91 -12.25 -4.86
N VAL A 103 0.07 -11.40 -4.57
CA VAL A 103 -0.14 -10.00 -4.16
C VAL A 103 -0.76 -9.20 -5.30
N LEU A 104 -0.23 -9.33 -6.53
CA LEU A 104 -0.77 -8.61 -7.68
C LEU A 104 -2.23 -8.98 -7.97
N ARG A 105 -2.60 -10.26 -7.80
CA ARG A 105 -4.01 -10.71 -7.91
C ARG A 105 -4.92 -10.19 -6.79
N LYS A 106 -4.37 -9.76 -5.65
CA LYS A 106 -5.15 -9.17 -4.55
C LYS A 106 -5.34 -7.67 -4.71
N HIS A 107 -4.50 -7.00 -5.50
CA HIS A 107 -4.64 -5.57 -5.80
C HIS A 107 -5.56 -5.29 -6.99
N ALA A 108 -5.69 -6.25 -7.92
CA ALA A 108 -6.61 -6.20 -9.06
C ALA A 108 -8.02 -6.62 -8.65
#